data_AF-A0A924GAT5-F1
#
_entry.id   AF-A0A924GAT5-F1
#
_cell.length_a   1.000
_cell.length_b   1.000
_cell.length_c   1.000
_cell.angle_alpha   90.00
_cell.angle_beta   90.00
_cell.angle_gamma   90.00
#
_symmetry.space_group_name_H-M   'P 1'
#
loop_
_entity.id
_entity.type
_entity.pdbx_description
1 polymer ?
#
loop_
_entity_poly.entity_id
_entity_poly.type
_entity_poly.pdbx_seq_one_letter_code
_entity_poly.pdbx_strand_id
1 'polypeptide(L)'
;MKLKLTLQRRSGPKTDIVVTADAVATVGAIAETITRLDPLSDESVSVGRTLSIVHPAHGTTLVLDPGTHVADAKLGSGSIVQTVPVATGGTQGHGEVIAVLRVDEGPDRGKEFPLRRGSLVLGRDAGCDLLLSDSMVSKRHARIEVSDTVDIIDLNSANAIVVDGGVVTRVRLESGQSMVLGDTTLRVEYIARSEAPVAERSGPVSFNRSPSVEPRYPGNDYVAPEVPKEIDPIPFPWLALAAPLLIVVVMFFVLENKTTLIFLGLAPLVMAGTYFTQVITQKAKLKKSIEQFRKRLERLGSALDTERVIEREVRNAEAPTTEFLVQNAETLGPALWSRRPEHWSFLNVRLGTGTVTSRNVIKSTEKFGGLEEFQILLDEKVEHYKTLDDVAIVERLPSAGCLGISGDPGPATAAANAVIAQIASLYSPAEVAIAAIVSPH
;
A
#
# COMPACT_ATOMS: atom_id res chain seq x y z
N MET A 1 -17.94 3.35 -30.38
CA MET A 1 -16.97 3.26 -29.26
C MET A 1 -15.62 3.81 -29.68
N LYS A 2 -14.90 4.47 -28.76
CA LYS A 2 -13.55 4.98 -28.97
C LYS A 2 -12.61 4.35 -27.94
N LEU A 3 -11.70 3.49 -28.40
CA LEU A 3 -10.76 2.75 -27.58
C LEU A 3 -9.35 3.33 -27.78
N LYS A 4 -8.66 3.65 -26.69
CA LYS A 4 -7.23 4.01 -26.73
C LYS A 4 -6.43 2.76 -26.36
N LEU A 5 -5.69 2.19 -27.29
CA LEU A 5 -4.98 0.92 -27.11
C LEU A 5 -3.49 1.12 -27.34
N THR A 6 -2.65 0.28 -26.72
CA THR A 6 -1.22 0.25 -27.04
C THR A 6 -0.94 -0.97 -27.91
N LEU A 7 -0.60 -0.74 -29.17
CA LEU A 7 -0.23 -1.81 -30.12
C LEU A 7 1.21 -2.28 -29.84
N GLN A 8 1.34 -3.55 -29.47
CA GLN A 8 2.61 -4.25 -29.34
C GLN A 8 2.85 -5.10 -30.59
N ARG A 9 3.85 -4.71 -31.38
CA ARG A 9 4.31 -5.48 -32.55
C ARG A 9 5.24 -6.60 -32.11
N ARG A 10 5.41 -7.62 -32.97
CA ARG A 10 6.42 -8.69 -32.77
C ARG A 10 7.84 -8.14 -32.77
N SER A 11 8.10 -7.19 -33.66
CA SER A 11 9.34 -6.43 -33.76
C SER A 11 9.00 -4.94 -33.81
N GLY A 12 9.74 -4.12 -33.07
CA GLY A 12 9.55 -2.67 -33.03
C GLY A 12 8.94 -2.12 -31.73
N PRO A 13 8.85 -0.78 -31.63
CA PRO A 13 8.36 -0.12 -30.43
C PRO A 13 6.86 -0.33 -30.24
N LYS A 14 6.42 -0.27 -28.98
CA LYS A 14 5.00 -0.14 -28.64
C LYS A 14 4.49 1.20 -29.18
N THR A 15 3.27 1.23 -29.70
CA THR A 15 2.68 2.47 -30.26
C THR A 15 1.25 2.62 -29.79
N ASP A 16 0.89 3.80 -29.29
CA ASP A 16 -0.48 4.09 -28.90
C ASP A 16 -1.34 4.38 -30.14
N ILE A 17 -2.49 3.72 -30.21
CA ILE A 17 -3.45 3.83 -31.31
C ILE A 17 -4.83 4.16 -30.75
N VAL A 18 -5.64 4.83 -31.57
CA VAL A 18 -7.04 5.10 -31.26
C VAL A 18 -7.91 4.34 -32.23
N VAL A 19 -8.66 3.36 -31.72
CA VAL A 19 -9.61 2.58 -32.50
C VAL A 19 -11.00 3.15 -32.32
N THR A 20 -11.61 3.58 -33.42
CA THR A 20 -13.01 4.01 -33.44
C THR A 20 -13.81 2.95 -34.18
N ALA A 21 -14.70 2.26 -33.46
CA ALA A 21 -15.47 1.15 -34.00
C ALA A 21 -16.90 1.19 -33.47
N ASP A 22 -17.85 0.62 -34.21
CA ASP A 22 -19.20 0.37 -33.70
C ASP A 22 -19.16 -0.67 -32.56
N ALA A 23 -20.14 -0.66 -31.66
CA ALA A 23 -20.27 -1.64 -30.58
C ALA A 23 -20.42 -3.07 -31.12
N VAL A 24 -21.04 -3.25 -32.29
CA VAL A 24 -21.23 -4.56 -32.93
C VAL A 24 -20.07 -4.97 -33.84
N ALA A 25 -19.03 -4.14 -33.98
CA ALA A 25 -17.83 -4.53 -34.72
C ALA A 25 -17.19 -5.76 -34.04
N THR A 26 -16.66 -6.69 -34.82
CA THR A 26 -16.01 -7.89 -34.26
C THR A 26 -14.55 -7.65 -33.95
N VAL A 27 -14.01 -8.40 -32.98
CA VAL A 27 -12.57 -8.37 -32.66
C VAL A 27 -11.72 -8.68 -33.89
N GLY A 28 -12.12 -9.65 -34.72
CA GLY A 28 -11.42 -9.99 -35.96
C GLY A 28 -11.35 -8.81 -36.94
N ALA A 29 -12.46 -8.10 -37.14
CA ALA A 29 -12.50 -6.93 -38.02
C ALA A 29 -11.59 -5.79 -37.54
N ILE A 30 -11.47 -5.61 -36.22
CA ILE A 30 -10.51 -4.66 -35.64
C ILE A 30 -9.08 -5.15 -35.89
N ALA A 31 -8.76 -6.42 -35.61
CA ALA A 31 -7.42 -6.98 -35.79
C ALA A 31 -6.92 -6.86 -37.24
N GLU A 32 -7.80 -7.16 -38.20
CA GLU A 32 -7.53 -7.02 -39.63
C GLU A 32 -7.33 -5.55 -40.03
N THR A 33 -8.15 -4.65 -39.50
CA THR A 33 -8.03 -3.21 -39.80
C THR A 33 -6.75 -2.62 -39.23
N ILE A 34 -6.35 -3.01 -38.02
CA ILE A 34 -5.07 -2.61 -37.42
C ILE A 34 -3.92 -3.11 -38.29
N THR A 35 -3.93 -4.39 -38.67
CA THR A 35 -2.85 -4.99 -39.47
C THR A 35 -2.75 -4.35 -40.86
N ARG A 36 -3.89 -4.01 -41.48
CA ARG A 36 -3.95 -3.35 -42.79
C ARG A 36 -3.45 -1.90 -42.76
N LEU A 37 -3.71 -1.17 -41.67
CA LEU A 37 -3.37 0.25 -41.55
C LEU A 37 -2.03 0.51 -40.87
N ASP A 38 -1.40 -0.51 -40.28
CA ASP A 38 -0.11 -0.36 -39.61
C ASP A 38 1.03 -0.18 -40.62
N PRO A 39 1.67 1.01 -40.71
CA PRO A 39 2.72 1.29 -41.67
C PRO A 39 4.01 0.50 -41.40
N LEU A 40 4.14 -0.09 -40.21
CA LEU A 40 5.30 -0.88 -39.78
C LEU A 40 5.02 -2.39 -39.74
N SER A 41 3.89 -2.83 -40.29
CA SER A 41 3.56 -4.26 -40.36
C SER A 41 4.43 -4.98 -41.38
N ASP A 42 5.24 -5.93 -40.91
CA ASP A 42 6.06 -6.83 -41.73
C ASP A 42 5.26 -8.04 -42.27
N GLU A 43 4.01 -8.19 -41.83
CA GLU A 43 3.20 -9.37 -42.15
C GLU A 43 2.36 -9.15 -43.43
N SER A 44 2.57 -10.02 -44.42
CA SER A 44 1.66 -10.15 -45.56
C SER A 44 0.27 -10.52 -45.05
N VAL A 45 -0.78 -9.92 -45.62
CA VAL A 45 -2.18 -10.05 -45.17
C VAL A 45 -2.61 -11.52 -45.21
N SER A 46 -2.40 -12.26 -44.11
CA SER A 46 -2.94 -13.59 -43.90
C SER A 46 -4.39 -13.46 -43.43
N VAL A 47 -5.29 -14.17 -44.10
CA VAL A 47 -6.73 -14.16 -43.80
C VAL A 47 -6.95 -14.82 -42.43
N GLY A 48 -7.71 -14.15 -41.56
CA GLY A 48 -8.04 -14.64 -40.21
C GLY A 48 -7.05 -14.17 -39.15
N ARG A 49 -7.25 -12.95 -38.64
CA ARG A 49 -6.51 -12.42 -37.48
C ARG A 49 -7.43 -12.15 -36.30
N THR A 50 -6.88 -12.24 -35.10
CA THR A 50 -7.54 -11.81 -33.87
C THR A 50 -6.59 -10.96 -33.03
N LEU A 51 -7.12 -10.39 -31.95
CA LEU A 51 -6.33 -9.65 -30.97
C LEU A 51 -5.96 -10.56 -29.79
N SER A 52 -4.74 -10.44 -29.33
CA SER A 52 -4.36 -10.86 -27.98
C SER A 52 -4.15 -9.64 -27.10
N ILE A 53 -4.49 -9.76 -25.83
CA ILE A 53 -4.28 -8.73 -24.81
C ILE A 53 -3.23 -9.22 -23.84
N VAL A 54 -2.23 -8.40 -23.58
CA VAL A 54 -1.26 -8.65 -22.53
C VAL A 54 -1.79 -8.03 -21.24
N HIS A 55 -2.07 -8.85 -20.23
CA HIS A 55 -2.45 -8.33 -18.92
C HIS A 55 -1.27 -7.58 -18.29
N PRO A 56 -1.42 -6.29 -17.91
CA PRO A 56 -0.30 -5.49 -17.41
C PRO A 56 0.32 -6.08 -16.14
N ALA A 57 -0.50 -6.64 -15.24
CA ALA A 57 -0.05 -7.12 -13.93
C ALA A 57 0.71 -8.47 -13.93
N HIS A 58 0.43 -9.37 -14.87
CA HIS A 58 0.92 -10.76 -14.82
C HIS A 58 1.54 -11.25 -16.13
N GLY A 59 1.56 -10.41 -17.18
CA GLY A 59 2.11 -10.77 -18.49
C GLY A 59 1.37 -11.91 -19.20
N THR A 60 0.26 -12.38 -18.64
CA THR A 60 -0.59 -13.40 -19.26
C THR A 60 -1.23 -12.82 -20.51
N THR A 61 -1.13 -13.57 -21.59
CA THR A 61 -1.68 -13.17 -22.89
C THR A 61 -3.04 -13.84 -23.09
N LEU A 62 -4.10 -13.03 -23.15
CA LEU A 62 -5.46 -13.50 -23.46
C LEU A 62 -5.72 -13.31 -24.96
N VAL A 63 -5.82 -14.41 -25.71
CA VAL A 63 -6.28 -14.35 -27.11
C VAL A 63 -7.79 -14.21 -27.12
N LEU A 64 -8.29 -13.16 -27.78
CA LEU A 64 -9.71 -12.90 -27.93
C LEU A 64 -10.29 -13.74 -29.09
N ASP A 65 -11.55 -14.13 -28.97
CA ASP A 65 -12.27 -14.79 -30.05
C ASP A 65 -12.59 -13.77 -31.16
N PRO A 66 -12.16 -14.01 -32.42
CA PRO A 66 -12.39 -13.10 -33.54
C PRO A 66 -13.88 -12.81 -33.82
N GLY A 67 -14.79 -13.71 -33.45
CA GLY A 67 -16.23 -13.55 -33.65
C GLY A 67 -16.94 -12.70 -32.58
N THR A 68 -16.27 -12.37 -31.47
CA THR A 68 -16.89 -11.62 -30.38
C THR A 68 -17.06 -10.14 -30.74
N HIS A 69 -18.20 -9.54 -30.41
CA HIS A 69 -18.42 -8.11 -30.57
C HIS A 69 -17.55 -7.31 -29.61
N VAL A 70 -17.09 -6.14 -30.04
CA VAL A 70 -16.13 -5.33 -29.28
C VAL A 70 -16.72 -4.77 -27.99
N ALA A 71 -18.05 -4.58 -27.92
CA ALA A 71 -18.74 -4.22 -26.69
C ALA A 71 -18.74 -5.35 -25.64
N ASP A 72 -18.75 -6.61 -26.09
CA ASP A 72 -18.78 -7.81 -25.24
C ASP A 72 -17.37 -8.42 -25.03
N ALA A 73 -16.44 -8.04 -25.90
CA ALA A 73 -15.06 -8.47 -25.83
C ALA A 73 -14.41 -7.94 -24.55
N LYS A 74 -13.52 -8.75 -24.00
CA LYS A 74 -12.67 -8.30 -22.89
C LYS A 74 -11.62 -7.31 -23.40
N LEU A 75 -12.00 -6.16 -23.96
CA LEU A 75 -11.11 -5.15 -24.54
C LEU A 75 -11.48 -3.76 -24.01
N GLY A 76 -10.53 -3.07 -23.37
CA GLY A 76 -10.74 -1.75 -22.76
C GLY A 76 -9.73 -0.71 -23.24
N SER A 77 -10.00 0.58 -22.98
CA SER A 77 -8.95 1.60 -23.14
C SER A 77 -7.82 1.36 -22.15
N GLY A 78 -6.58 1.49 -22.59
CA GLY A 78 -5.37 1.14 -21.84
C GLY A 78 -4.91 -0.30 -22.06
N SER A 79 -5.68 -1.15 -22.74
CA SER A 79 -5.24 -2.52 -23.07
C SER A 79 -4.04 -2.50 -24.02
N ILE A 80 -3.02 -3.29 -23.69
CA ILE A 80 -1.91 -3.59 -24.60
C ILE A 80 -2.35 -4.74 -25.49
N VAL A 81 -2.40 -4.50 -26.80
CA VAL A 81 -2.92 -5.45 -27.79
C VAL A 81 -1.84 -5.86 -28.78
N GLN A 82 -1.91 -7.10 -29.24
CA GLN A 82 -1.10 -7.61 -30.34
C GLN A 82 -2.01 -8.30 -31.36
N THR A 83 -1.74 -8.15 -32.65
CA THR A 83 -2.46 -8.91 -33.68
C THR A 83 -1.81 -10.28 -33.83
N VAL A 84 -2.61 -11.35 -33.74
CA VAL A 84 -2.14 -12.73 -33.87
C VAL A 84 -2.96 -13.50 -34.91
N PRO A 85 -2.36 -14.44 -35.65
CA PRO A 85 -3.11 -15.29 -36.57
C PRO A 85 -4.17 -16.11 -35.81
N VAL A 86 -5.36 -16.24 -36.39
CA VAL A 86 -6.35 -17.23 -35.95
C VAL A 86 -5.79 -18.59 -36.36
N ALA A 87 -5.42 -19.44 -35.40
CA ALA A 87 -4.94 -20.77 -35.73
C ALA A 87 -6.05 -21.55 -36.46
N THR A 88 -5.90 -21.75 -37.78
CA THR A 88 -6.75 -22.62 -38.59
C THR A 88 -6.43 -24.08 -38.25
N GLY A 89 -7.05 -24.59 -37.20
CA GLY A 89 -6.95 -25.97 -36.76
C GLY A 89 -7.76 -26.14 -35.48
N GLY A 90 -8.75 -27.03 -35.50
CA GLY A 90 -9.77 -27.17 -34.45
C GLY A 90 -9.21 -27.31 -33.03
N THR A 91 -10.05 -26.93 -32.06
CA THR A 91 -10.09 -27.34 -30.64
C THR A 91 -9.08 -28.40 -30.19
N GLN A 92 -7.80 -28.07 -30.20
CA GLN A 92 -6.71 -28.83 -29.59
C GLN A 92 -5.82 -27.81 -28.89
N GLY A 93 -6.32 -27.30 -27.77
CA GLY A 93 -5.58 -26.38 -26.93
C GLY A 93 -4.27 -27.00 -26.48
N HIS A 94 -3.15 -26.36 -26.81
CA HIS A 94 -1.95 -26.39 -25.96
C HIS A 94 -2.15 -25.45 -24.76
N GLY A 95 -3.36 -25.45 -24.17
CA GLY A 95 -3.69 -24.70 -22.96
C GLY A 95 -3.41 -25.56 -21.74
N GLU A 96 -2.93 -24.96 -20.66
CA GLU A 96 -2.76 -25.61 -19.35
C GLU A 96 -3.96 -26.49 -18.99
N VAL A 97 -3.70 -27.71 -18.51
CA VAL A 97 -4.76 -28.64 -18.08
C VAL A 97 -5.24 -28.18 -16.71
N ILE A 98 -6.51 -27.81 -16.61
CA ILE A 98 -7.10 -27.20 -15.39
C ILE A 98 -7.68 -28.27 -14.48
N ALA A 99 -8.24 -29.32 -15.08
CA ALA A 99 -8.82 -30.44 -14.37
C ALA A 99 -8.64 -31.73 -15.18
N VAL A 100 -8.82 -32.88 -14.52
CA VAL A 100 -8.94 -34.19 -15.16
C VAL A 100 -10.33 -34.71 -14.88
N LEU A 101 -10.99 -35.22 -15.92
CA LEU A 101 -12.22 -35.99 -15.78
C LEU A 101 -11.86 -37.47 -15.78
N ARG A 102 -12.08 -38.16 -14.66
CA ARG A 102 -11.79 -39.57 -14.45
C ARG A 102 -13.05 -40.41 -14.55
N VAL A 103 -12.96 -41.59 -15.15
CA VAL A 103 -14.05 -42.58 -15.16
C VAL A 103 -13.86 -43.54 -13.99
N ASP A 104 -14.70 -43.41 -12.96
CA ASP A 104 -14.65 -44.23 -11.75
C ASP A 104 -15.34 -45.59 -11.94
N GLU A 105 -16.46 -45.61 -12.67
CA GLU A 105 -17.31 -46.78 -12.94
C GLU A 105 -17.85 -46.73 -14.38
N GLY A 106 -18.20 -47.90 -14.92
CA GLY A 106 -18.71 -48.07 -16.28
C GLY A 106 -17.72 -48.76 -17.25
N PRO A 107 -18.08 -48.88 -18.54
CA PRO A 107 -17.28 -49.62 -19.54
C PRO A 107 -15.87 -49.07 -19.75
N ASP A 108 -15.67 -47.77 -19.56
CA ASP A 108 -14.38 -47.08 -19.74
C ASP A 108 -13.65 -46.83 -18.41
N ARG A 109 -13.92 -47.62 -17.37
CA ARG A 109 -13.32 -47.44 -16.03
C ARG A 109 -11.79 -47.30 -16.09
N GLY A 110 -11.28 -46.28 -15.41
CA GLY A 110 -9.86 -45.94 -15.36
C GLY A 110 -9.39 -45.01 -16.49
N LYS A 111 -10.26 -44.66 -17.44
CA LYS A 111 -9.96 -43.66 -18.47
C LYS A 111 -9.93 -42.27 -17.86
N GLU A 112 -8.98 -41.46 -18.31
CA GLU A 112 -8.78 -40.08 -17.86
C GLU A 112 -8.82 -39.12 -19.05
N PHE A 113 -9.54 -38.02 -18.91
CA PHE A 113 -9.60 -36.96 -19.91
C PHE A 113 -9.05 -35.66 -19.35
N PRO A 114 -7.92 -35.14 -19.87
CA PRO A 114 -7.41 -33.85 -19.47
C PRO A 114 -8.33 -32.74 -19.98
N LEU A 115 -8.89 -31.93 -19.07
CA LEU A 115 -9.75 -30.80 -19.37
C LEU A 115 -8.91 -29.52 -19.47
N ARG A 116 -8.93 -28.92 -20.66
CA ARG A 116 -8.28 -27.64 -20.97
C ARG A 116 -9.35 -26.57 -21.20
N ARG A 117 -9.01 -25.29 -21.03
CA ARG A 117 -9.96 -24.18 -21.26
C ARG A 117 -10.63 -24.29 -22.63
N GLY A 118 -11.94 -24.11 -22.67
CA GLY A 118 -12.75 -24.19 -23.88
C GLY A 118 -14.04 -24.97 -23.66
N SER A 119 -14.72 -25.28 -24.76
CA SER A 119 -15.93 -26.09 -24.77
C SER A 119 -15.62 -27.45 -25.39
N LEU A 120 -15.87 -28.52 -24.65
CA LEU A 120 -15.68 -29.91 -25.07
C LEU A 120 -17.03 -30.63 -25.11
N VAL A 121 -17.22 -31.53 -26.06
CA VAL A 121 -18.42 -32.37 -26.16
C VAL A 121 -18.10 -33.77 -25.68
N LEU A 122 -18.92 -34.28 -24.76
CA LEU A 122 -18.87 -35.62 -24.21
C LEU A 122 -20.00 -36.47 -24.80
N GLY A 123 -19.69 -37.66 -25.30
CA GLY A 123 -20.68 -38.57 -25.87
C GLY A 123 -20.07 -39.84 -26.43
N ARG A 124 -20.90 -40.71 -27.02
CA ARG A 124 -20.43 -41.96 -27.65
C ARG A 124 -20.10 -41.86 -29.14
N ASP A 125 -20.38 -40.72 -29.77
CA ASP A 125 -20.11 -40.54 -31.19
C ASP A 125 -18.65 -40.20 -31.43
N ALA A 126 -18.03 -40.76 -32.48
CA ALA A 126 -16.59 -40.63 -32.74
C ALA A 126 -16.13 -39.18 -32.99
N GLY A 127 -17.06 -38.27 -33.29
CA GLY A 127 -16.81 -36.83 -33.42
C GLY A 127 -16.85 -36.03 -32.11
N CYS A 128 -17.03 -36.67 -30.95
CA CYS A 128 -16.97 -36.00 -29.65
C CYS A 128 -15.52 -35.83 -29.18
N ASP A 129 -15.25 -34.71 -28.50
CA ASP A 129 -13.93 -34.44 -27.92
C ASP A 129 -13.60 -35.44 -26.80
N LEU A 130 -14.61 -35.82 -26.03
CA LEU A 130 -14.54 -36.81 -24.95
C LEU A 130 -15.41 -38.01 -25.32
N LEU A 131 -14.77 -39.07 -25.81
CA LEU A 131 -15.45 -40.27 -26.30
C LEU A 131 -15.64 -41.31 -25.19
N LEU A 132 -16.89 -41.72 -24.96
CA LEU A 132 -17.26 -42.85 -24.09
C LEU A 132 -17.80 -44.03 -24.92
N SER A 133 -17.48 -45.24 -24.51
CA SER A 133 -17.91 -46.50 -25.14
C SER A 133 -19.28 -46.98 -24.62
N ASP A 134 -19.83 -46.29 -23.63
CA ASP A 134 -21.10 -46.63 -22.98
C ASP A 134 -22.30 -46.48 -23.94
N SER A 135 -23.05 -47.57 -24.12
CA SER A 135 -24.24 -47.64 -24.98
C SER A 135 -25.41 -46.79 -24.48
N MET A 136 -25.47 -46.55 -23.17
CA MET A 136 -26.48 -45.71 -22.50
C MET A 136 -26.12 -44.22 -22.57
N VAL A 137 -24.90 -43.87 -23.01
CA VAL A 137 -24.52 -42.49 -23.27
C VAL A 137 -25.05 -42.06 -24.65
N SER A 138 -25.63 -40.87 -24.73
CA SER A 138 -26.11 -40.31 -26.00
C SER A 138 -24.97 -39.99 -26.95
N LYS A 139 -25.24 -39.97 -28.27
CA LYS A 139 -24.22 -39.65 -29.29
C LYS A 139 -23.45 -38.37 -28.97
N ARG A 140 -24.17 -37.32 -28.56
CA ARG A 140 -23.66 -36.11 -27.93
C ARG A 140 -24.46 -35.92 -26.65
N HIS A 141 -23.89 -36.31 -25.52
CA HIS A 141 -24.61 -36.37 -24.24
C HIS A 141 -24.54 -35.04 -23.50
N ALA A 142 -23.33 -34.51 -23.35
CA ALA A 142 -23.11 -33.30 -22.56
C ALA A 142 -22.07 -32.39 -23.22
N ARG A 143 -22.13 -31.11 -22.89
CA ARG A 143 -21.05 -30.14 -23.16
C ARG A 143 -20.38 -29.80 -21.84
N ILE A 144 -19.06 -29.84 -21.83
CA ILE A 144 -18.23 -29.40 -20.73
C ILE A 144 -17.64 -28.05 -21.10
N GLU A 145 -18.02 -27.01 -20.36
CA GLU A 145 -17.43 -25.67 -20.46
C GLU A 145 -16.34 -25.53 -19.40
N VAL A 146 -15.08 -25.48 -19.84
CA VAL A 146 -13.91 -25.38 -18.99
C VAL A 146 -13.39 -23.95 -19.03
N SER A 147 -13.46 -23.28 -17.88
CA SER A 147 -12.88 -21.95 -17.64
C SER A 147 -11.96 -22.03 -16.42
N ASP A 148 -12.09 -21.14 -15.45
CA ASP A 148 -11.53 -21.35 -14.10
C ASP A 148 -12.37 -22.37 -13.31
N THR A 149 -13.62 -22.57 -13.72
CA THR A 149 -14.52 -23.62 -13.24
C THR A 149 -14.92 -24.55 -14.38
N VAL A 150 -15.33 -25.78 -14.04
CA VAL A 150 -15.83 -26.76 -15.00
C VAL A 150 -17.34 -26.84 -14.84
N ASP A 151 -18.07 -26.38 -15.86
CA ASP A 151 -19.53 -26.54 -15.91
C ASP A 151 -19.86 -27.68 -16.88
N ILE A 152 -20.82 -28.54 -16.51
CA ILE A 152 -21.39 -29.55 -17.41
C ILE A 152 -22.84 -29.16 -17.75
N ILE A 153 -23.17 -29.27 -19.03
CA ILE A 153 -24.46 -28.89 -19.61
C ILE A 153 -25.00 -30.09 -20.37
N ASP A 154 -26.20 -30.54 -20.02
CA ASP A 154 -26.88 -31.60 -20.75
C ASP A 154 -27.30 -31.11 -22.15
N LEU A 155 -27.00 -31.91 -23.18
CA LEU A 155 -27.36 -31.61 -24.57
C LEU A 155 -28.66 -32.31 -24.96
N ASN A 156 -29.63 -32.32 -24.05
CA ASN A 156 -30.90 -33.03 -24.20
C ASN A 156 -30.67 -34.53 -24.41
N SER A 157 -29.91 -35.14 -23.49
CA SER A 157 -29.55 -36.55 -23.56
C SER A 157 -30.73 -37.46 -23.19
N ALA A 158 -30.71 -38.69 -23.68
CA ALA A 158 -31.78 -39.67 -23.42
C ALA A 158 -31.84 -40.15 -21.96
N ASN A 159 -30.69 -40.21 -21.27
CA ASN A 159 -30.58 -40.76 -19.91
C ASN A 159 -30.24 -39.70 -18.85
N ALA A 160 -30.24 -38.42 -19.23
CA ALA A 160 -29.92 -37.27 -18.39
C ALA A 160 -28.57 -37.35 -17.65
N ILE A 161 -28.17 -36.25 -17.04
CA ILE A 161 -26.99 -36.19 -16.17
C ILE A 161 -27.48 -36.17 -14.73
N VAL A 162 -26.94 -37.06 -13.90
CA VAL A 162 -27.28 -37.13 -12.48
C VAL A 162 -26.07 -36.73 -11.64
N VAL A 163 -26.24 -35.77 -10.74
CA VAL A 163 -25.21 -35.31 -9.79
C VAL A 163 -25.81 -35.35 -8.39
N ASP A 164 -25.11 -35.99 -7.44
CA ASP A 164 -25.57 -36.17 -6.05
C ASP A 164 -27.00 -36.73 -5.92
N GLY A 165 -27.41 -37.56 -6.90
CA GLY A 165 -28.74 -38.19 -6.96
C GLY A 165 -29.84 -37.35 -7.63
N GLY A 166 -29.56 -36.12 -8.06
CA GLY A 166 -30.50 -35.23 -8.76
C GLY A 166 -30.20 -35.09 -10.25
N VAL A 167 -31.23 -35.05 -11.09
CA VAL A 167 -31.09 -34.76 -12.53
C VAL A 167 -30.79 -33.28 -12.74
N VAL A 168 -29.77 -32.98 -13.54
CA VAL A 168 -29.29 -31.62 -13.82
C VAL A 168 -29.26 -31.32 -15.33
N THR A 169 -29.64 -30.10 -15.70
CA THR A 169 -29.50 -29.59 -17.08
C THR A 169 -28.23 -28.76 -17.26
N ARG A 170 -27.79 -28.10 -16.19
CA ARG A 170 -26.49 -27.42 -16.10
C ARG A 170 -26.05 -27.42 -14.65
N VAL A 171 -24.80 -27.80 -14.38
CA VAL A 171 -24.22 -27.72 -13.03
C VAL A 171 -22.74 -27.37 -13.12
N ARG A 172 -22.28 -26.57 -12.16
CA ARG A 172 -20.87 -26.34 -11.92
C ARG A 172 -20.32 -27.47 -11.06
N LEU A 173 -19.25 -28.09 -11.50
CA LEU A 173 -18.66 -29.23 -10.82
C LEU A 173 -17.57 -28.77 -9.86
N GLU A 174 -17.63 -29.26 -8.63
CA GLU A 174 -16.57 -29.08 -7.63
C GLU A 174 -15.51 -30.19 -7.75
N SER A 175 -14.28 -29.90 -7.32
CA SER A 175 -13.22 -30.91 -7.30
C SER A 175 -13.62 -32.09 -6.42
N GLY A 176 -13.53 -33.30 -6.97
CA GLY A 176 -13.94 -34.55 -6.33
C GLY A 176 -15.42 -34.89 -6.50
N GLN A 177 -16.23 -34.02 -7.12
CA GLN A 177 -17.65 -34.28 -7.32
C GLN A 177 -17.86 -35.32 -8.43
N SER A 178 -18.78 -36.26 -8.17
CA SER A 178 -19.14 -37.34 -9.09
C SER A 178 -20.44 -37.04 -9.82
N MET A 179 -20.52 -37.47 -11.07
CA MET A 179 -21.70 -37.39 -11.92
C MET A 179 -21.90 -38.71 -12.67
N VAL A 180 -23.15 -39.05 -12.96
CA VAL A 180 -23.53 -40.28 -13.65
C VAL A 180 -24.17 -39.94 -14.99
N LEU A 181 -23.71 -40.61 -16.05
CA LEU A 181 -24.25 -40.53 -17.41
C LEU A 181 -24.39 -41.95 -17.94
N GLY A 182 -25.62 -42.45 -18.08
CA GLY A 182 -25.82 -43.86 -18.42
C GLY A 182 -25.29 -44.78 -17.31
N ASP A 183 -24.42 -45.73 -17.67
CA ASP A 183 -23.74 -46.64 -16.75
C ASP A 183 -22.34 -46.14 -16.33
N THR A 184 -22.00 -44.90 -16.72
CA THR A 184 -20.67 -44.31 -16.51
C THR A 184 -20.70 -43.28 -15.38
N THR A 185 -19.87 -43.49 -14.35
CA THR A 185 -19.63 -42.53 -13.27
C THR A 185 -18.34 -41.78 -13.54
N LEU A 186 -18.44 -40.46 -13.66
CA LEU A 186 -17.31 -39.56 -13.89
C LEU A 186 -17.03 -38.72 -12.64
N ARG A 187 -15.77 -38.43 -12.37
CA ARG A 187 -15.33 -37.51 -11.32
C ARG A 187 -14.40 -36.46 -11.89
N VAL A 188 -14.59 -35.20 -11.49
CA VAL A 188 -13.66 -34.13 -11.85
C VAL A 188 -12.62 -33.93 -10.76
N GLU A 189 -11.35 -33.80 -11.11
CA GLU A 189 -10.26 -33.46 -10.19
C GLU A 189 -9.48 -32.25 -10.72
N TYR A 190 -9.39 -31.18 -9.95
CA TYR A 190 -8.63 -29.99 -10.34
C TYR A 190 -7.13 -30.20 -10.10
N ILE A 191 -6.28 -29.90 -11.10
CA ILE A 191 -4.85 -30.22 -11.04
C ILE A 191 -4.06 -29.22 -10.17
N ALA A 192 -4.57 -28.00 -9.99
CA ALA A 192 -4.13 -27.08 -8.94
C ALA A 192 -5.20 -26.01 -8.77
N ARG A 193 -5.67 -25.77 -7.54
CA ARG A 193 -6.26 -24.47 -7.18
C ARG A 193 -5.12 -23.45 -7.28
N SER A 194 -4.95 -22.85 -8.44
CA SER A 194 -4.38 -21.53 -8.45
C SER A 194 -5.44 -20.63 -7.79
N GLU A 195 -5.18 -20.19 -6.57
CA GLU A 195 -5.75 -18.95 -6.03
C GLU A 195 -5.25 -17.75 -6.85
N ALA A 196 -5.27 -17.86 -8.18
CA ALA A 196 -5.14 -16.70 -9.04
C ALA A 196 -6.42 -15.90 -8.81
N PRO A 197 -6.33 -14.61 -8.46
CA PRO A 197 -7.50 -13.76 -8.51
C PRO A 197 -8.10 -13.93 -9.90
N VAL A 198 -9.43 -14.15 -9.93
CA VAL A 198 -10.26 -14.25 -11.14
C VAL A 198 -9.63 -13.41 -12.23
N ALA A 199 -9.03 -14.04 -13.24
CA ALA A 199 -8.25 -13.35 -14.27
C ALA A 199 -9.10 -12.19 -14.80
N GLU A 200 -8.69 -10.99 -14.41
CA GLU A 200 -9.54 -9.82 -14.44
C GLU A 200 -9.97 -9.53 -15.87
N ARG A 201 -11.24 -9.20 -16.00
CA ARG A 201 -11.84 -8.83 -17.28
C ARG A 201 -11.14 -7.56 -17.75
N SER A 202 -10.43 -7.60 -18.88
CA SER A 202 -10.08 -6.38 -19.61
C SER A 202 -11.39 -5.73 -20.07
N GLY A 203 -11.80 -4.62 -19.46
CA GLY A 203 -13.14 -4.03 -19.62
C GLY A 203 -13.52 -3.23 -18.37
N PRO A 204 -14.70 -2.60 -18.29
CA PRO A 204 -15.14 -1.93 -17.07
C PRO A 204 -15.25 -2.96 -15.93
N VAL A 205 -14.28 -2.92 -15.00
CA VAL A 205 -14.26 -3.78 -13.82
C VAL A 205 -15.14 -3.15 -12.75
N SER A 206 -16.14 -3.92 -12.29
CA SER A 206 -16.85 -3.55 -11.07
C SER A 206 -15.91 -3.73 -9.89
N PHE A 207 -15.49 -2.62 -9.29
CA PHE A 207 -14.56 -2.64 -8.16
C PHE A 207 -15.28 -2.13 -6.91
N ASN A 208 -15.38 -2.99 -5.90
CA ASN A 208 -15.82 -2.57 -4.58
C ASN A 208 -14.60 -2.10 -3.79
N ARG A 209 -14.58 -0.82 -3.41
CA ARG A 209 -13.44 -0.22 -2.72
C ARG A 209 -13.34 -0.77 -1.30
N SER A 210 -12.16 -1.25 -0.94
CA SER A 210 -11.89 -1.70 0.42
C SER A 210 -12.06 -0.54 1.42
N PRO A 211 -12.65 -0.80 2.60
CA PRO A 211 -12.65 0.19 3.67
C PRO A 211 -11.20 0.50 4.07
N SER A 212 -10.87 1.77 4.21
CA SER A 212 -9.52 2.22 4.57
C SER A 212 -9.56 3.04 5.84
N VAL A 213 -8.65 2.74 6.77
CA VAL A 213 -8.42 3.54 7.98
C VAL A 213 -7.15 4.33 7.74
N GLU A 214 -7.26 5.65 7.67
CA GLU A 214 -6.09 6.49 7.40
C GLU A 214 -5.16 6.53 8.61
N PRO A 215 -3.90 6.05 8.48
CA PRO A 215 -2.91 6.30 9.50
C PRO A 215 -2.71 7.81 9.61
N ARG A 216 -2.54 8.32 10.84
CA ARG A 216 -2.16 9.70 11.10
C ARG A 216 -1.34 9.80 12.37
N TYR A 217 -0.17 10.41 12.28
CA TYR A 217 0.68 10.75 13.41
C TYR A 217 0.41 12.20 13.83
N PRO A 218 -0.37 12.45 14.91
CA PRO A 218 -0.67 13.82 15.34
C PRO A 218 0.53 14.58 15.88
N GLY A 219 1.56 13.85 16.36
CA GLY A 219 2.65 14.42 17.15
C GLY A 219 2.30 14.45 18.64
N ASN A 220 3.34 14.45 19.48
CA ASN A 220 3.27 14.47 20.92
C ASN A 220 4.02 15.70 21.48
N ASP A 221 3.52 16.24 22.58
CA ASP A 221 4.17 17.30 23.34
C ASP A 221 5.06 16.71 24.44
N TYR A 222 6.33 17.07 24.44
CA TYR A 222 7.29 16.70 25.48
C TYR A 222 7.65 17.92 26.33
N VAL A 223 7.83 17.71 27.63
CA VAL A 223 8.26 18.76 28.55
C VAL A 223 9.78 18.73 28.67
N ALA A 224 10.43 19.85 28.37
CA ALA A 224 11.86 19.98 28.58
C ALA A 224 12.22 19.92 30.08
N PRO A 225 13.36 19.30 30.44
CA PRO A 225 13.83 19.34 31.82
C PRO A 225 14.19 20.77 32.24
N GLU A 226 13.89 21.10 33.49
CA GLU A 226 14.28 22.39 34.08
C GLU A 226 15.80 22.53 34.15
N VAL A 227 16.31 23.62 33.57
CA VAL A 227 17.74 23.93 33.58
C VAL A 227 18.18 24.35 35.00
N PRO A 228 19.25 23.77 35.56
CA PRO A 228 19.77 24.17 36.86
C PRO A 228 20.14 25.66 36.88
N LYS A 229 19.72 26.39 37.91
CA LYS A 229 19.96 27.83 38.06
C LYS A 229 21.27 28.13 38.79
N GLU A 230 21.88 29.27 38.50
CA GLU A 230 23.03 29.77 39.27
C GLU A 230 22.66 29.95 40.74
N ILE A 231 23.60 29.63 41.65
CA ILE A 231 23.40 29.87 43.08
C ILE A 231 23.82 31.32 43.36
N ASP A 232 22.88 32.15 43.81
CA ASP A 232 23.21 33.46 44.35
C ASP A 232 24.13 33.31 45.56
N PRO A 233 25.29 34.02 45.62
CA PRO A 233 26.18 33.92 46.75
C PRO A 233 25.45 34.41 48.00
N ILE A 234 25.38 33.56 49.05
CA ILE A 234 24.84 33.98 50.33
C ILE A 234 25.85 34.95 50.97
N PRO A 235 25.53 36.24 51.12
CA PRO A 235 26.43 37.15 51.82
C PRO A 235 26.51 36.75 53.29
N PHE A 236 27.70 36.79 53.86
CA PHE A 236 27.86 36.55 55.29
C PHE A 236 27.09 37.63 56.09
N PRO A 237 26.21 37.26 57.03
CA PRO A 237 25.28 38.20 57.66
C PRO A 237 25.96 39.01 58.78
N TRP A 238 26.89 39.90 58.42
CA TRP A 238 27.67 40.73 59.35
C TRP A 238 26.80 41.54 60.31
N LEU A 239 25.67 42.09 59.83
CA LEU A 239 24.73 42.85 60.65
C LEU A 239 24.08 41.99 61.74
N ALA A 240 23.70 40.76 61.39
CA ALA A 240 23.11 39.83 62.34
C ALA A 240 24.16 39.33 63.35
N LEU A 241 25.44 39.28 62.98
CA LEU A 241 26.54 38.97 63.90
C LEU A 241 26.79 40.13 64.89
N ALA A 242 26.76 41.37 64.40
CA ALA A 242 27.10 42.56 65.20
C ALA A 242 26.02 42.97 66.20
N ALA A 243 24.73 42.80 65.87
CA ALA A 243 23.62 43.26 66.71
C ALA A 243 23.56 42.57 68.10
N PRO A 244 23.67 41.23 68.23
CA PRO A 244 23.72 40.55 69.52
C PRO A 244 24.98 40.88 70.31
N LEU A 245 26.13 41.04 69.64
CA LEU A 245 27.39 41.49 70.25
C LEU A 245 27.19 42.84 70.95
N LEU A 246 26.54 43.79 70.28
CA LEU A 246 26.22 45.11 70.84
C LEU A 246 25.26 45.01 72.04
N ILE A 247 24.18 44.24 71.91
CA ILE A 247 23.21 44.03 72.99
C ILE A 247 23.88 43.41 74.22
N VAL A 248 24.73 42.41 74.04
CA VAL A 248 25.44 41.74 75.14
C VAL A 248 26.42 42.69 75.83
N VAL A 249 27.13 43.54 75.06
CA VAL A 249 27.99 44.59 75.62
C VAL A 249 27.17 45.56 76.48
N VAL A 250 26.03 46.04 75.98
CA VAL A 250 25.13 46.92 76.74
C VAL A 250 24.60 46.20 78.00
N MET A 251 24.20 44.94 77.88
CA MET A 251 23.63 44.14 78.96
C MET A 251 24.66 43.82 80.06
N PHE A 252 25.94 43.67 79.70
CA PHE A 252 27.03 43.50 80.64
C PHE A 252 27.20 44.72 81.56
N PHE A 253 27.09 45.92 81.02
CA PHE A 253 27.18 47.17 81.80
C PHE A 253 25.94 47.41 82.68
N VAL A 254 24.77 46.88 82.32
CA VAL A 254 23.52 47.12 83.06
C VAL A 254 23.29 46.11 84.20
N LEU A 255 23.58 44.82 83.98
CA LEU A 255 23.23 43.76 84.93
C LEU A 255 24.39 43.25 85.81
N GLU A 256 25.63 43.71 85.60
CA GLU A 256 26.87 43.32 86.32
C GLU A 256 27.09 41.79 86.53
N ASN A 257 26.41 40.96 85.75
CA ASN A 257 26.42 39.52 85.92
C ASN A 257 27.46 38.88 84.99
N LYS A 258 28.48 38.26 85.58
CA LYS A 258 29.58 37.59 84.86
C LYS A 258 29.09 36.43 83.97
N THR A 259 27.91 35.87 84.24
CA THR A 259 27.33 34.78 83.42
C THR A 259 26.85 35.24 82.04
N THR A 260 26.56 36.52 81.85
CA THR A 260 26.13 37.12 80.57
C THR A 260 27.22 37.02 79.48
N LEU A 261 28.50 36.88 79.87
CA LEU A 261 29.61 36.71 78.94
C LEU A 261 29.63 35.35 78.22
N ILE A 262 28.98 34.31 78.77
CA ILE A 262 28.90 33.00 78.11
C ILE A 262 28.03 33.09 76.84
N PHE A 263 26.98 33.91 76.86
CA PHE A 263 26.10 34.15 75.71
C PHE A 263 26.79 34.90 74.56
N LEU A 264 27.87 35.63 74.85
CA LEU A 264 28.68 36.34 73.85
C LEU A 264 29.38 35.40 72.87
N GLY A 265 29.83 34.23 73.35
CA GLY A 265 30.55 33.24 72.52
C GLY A 265 29.62 32.28 71.77
N LEU A 266 28.44 31.98 72.33
CA LEU A 266 27.49 31.02 71.74
C LEU A 266 26.83 31.56 70.46
N ALA A 267 26.46 32.84 70.42
CA ALA A 267 25.73 33.41 69.29
C ALA A 267 26.55 33.46 67.97
N PRO A 268 27.82 33.93 67.96
CA PRO A 268 28.69 33.85 66.78
C PRO A 268 28.91 32.42 66.30
N LEU A 269 29.04 31.47 67.23
CA LEU A 269 29.29 30.05 66.93
C LEU A 269 28.10 29.40 66.23
N VAL A 270 26.88 29.64 66.73
CA VAL A 270 25.64 29.15 66.11
C VAL A 270 25.45 29.79 64.73
N MET A 271 25.66 31.10 64.60
CA MET A 271 25.53 31.81 63.32
C MET A 271 26.49 31.27 62.26
N ALA A 272 27.78 31.10 62.62
CA ALA A 272 28.76 30.48 61.75
C ALA A 272 28.33 29.07 61.35
N GLY A 273 27.88 28.24 62.32
CA GLY A 273 27.37 26.90 62.07
C GLY A 273 26.19 26.88 61.08
N THR A 274 25.22 27.78 61.23
CA THR A 274 24.07 27.89 60.31
C THR A 274 24.49 28.33 58.91
N TYR A 275 25.39 29.32 58.79
CA TYR A 275 25.93 29.79 57.51
C TYR A 275 26.69 28.68 56.77
N PHE A 276 27.60 27.97 57.46
CA PHE A 276 28.32 26.83 56.88
C PHE A 276 27.36 25.72 56.43
N THR A 277 26.34 25.40 57.22
CA THR A 277 25.30 24.44 56.86
C THR A 277 24.53 24.89 55.61
N GLN A 278 24.20 26.18 55.51
CA GLN A 278 23.48 26.74 54.37
C GLN A 278 24.30 26.69 53.07
N VAL A 279 25.61 26.96 53.13
CA VAL A 279 26.52 26.84 51.99
C VAL A 279 26.65 25.39 51.54
N ILE A 280 26.83 24.44 52.47
CA ILE A 280 26.94 23.01 52.14
C ILE A 280 25.65 22.49 51.51
N THR A 281 24.50 22.85 52.08
CA THR A 281 23.19 22.41 51.58
C THR A 281 22.86 23.01 50.21
N GLN A 282 23.21 24.27 49.95
CA GLN A 282 23.07 24.87 48.61
C GLN A 282 23.92 24.15 47.56
N LYS A 283 25.20 23.86 47.86
CA LYS A 283 26.07 23.09 46.94
C LYS A 283 25.53 21.69 46.68
N ALA A 284 25.05 21.00 47.72
CA ALA A 284 24.43 19.69 47.59
C ALA A 284 23.14 19.75 46.74
N LYS A 285 22.32 20.80 46.90
CA LYS A 285 21.09 21.01 46.11
C LYS A 285 21.40 21.24 44.63
N LEU A 286 22.39 22.07 44.31
CA LEU A 286 22.83 22.28 42.91
C LEU A 286 23.36 20.98 42.30
N LYS A 287 24.21 20.25 43.02
CA LYS A 287 24.71 18.95 42.56
C LYS A 287 23.55 18.00 42.22
N LYS A 288 22.55 17.93 43.10
CA LYS A 288 21.35 17.11 42.89
C LYS A 288 20.50 17.59 41.70
N SER A 289 20.33 18.89 41.50
CA SER A 289 19.57 19.40 40.35
C SER A 289 20.29 19.13 39.02
N ILE A 290 21.63 19.22 38.98
CA ILE A 290 22.44 18.86 37.80
C ILE A 290 22.27 17.37 37.47
N GLU A 291 22.36 16.49 38.48
CA GLU A 291 22.16 15.05 38.28
C GLU A 291 20.74 14.73 37.79
N GLN A 292 19.73 15.36 38.38
CA GLN A 292 18.33 15.21 37.96
C GLN A 292 18.10 15.72 36.53
N PHE A 293 18.68 16.87 36.17
CA PHE A 293 18.61 17.41 34.82
C PHE A 293 19.20 16.44 33.80
N ARG A 294 20.43 15.96 34.03
CA ARG A 294 21.09 14.99 33.14
C ARG A 294 20.26 13.72 32.96
N LYS A 295 19.75 13.15 34.06
CA LYS A 295 18.90 11.94 34.02
C LYS A 295 17.58 12.17 33.26
N ARG A 296 16.96 13.35 33.42
CA ARG A 296 15.73 13.70 32.68
C ARG A 296 16.01 13.94 31.21
N LEU A 297 17.12 14.59 30.87
CA LEU A 297 17.53 14.84 29.48
C LEU A 297 17.84 13.54 28.74
N GLU A 298 18.52 12.59 29.41
CA GLU A 298 18.77 11.25 28.87
C GLU A 298 17.46 10.50 28.62
N ARG A 299 16.56 10.48 29.61
CA ARG A 299 15.23 9.86 29.48
C ARG A 299 14.41 10.47 28.35
N LEU A 300 14.46 11.80 28.20
CA LEU A 300 13.81 12.52 27.10
C LEU A 300 14.39 12.08 25.76
N GLY A 301 15.72 12.00 25.65
CA GLY A 301 16.40 11.49 24.46
C GLY A 301 15.93 10.08 24.07
N SER A 302 15.95 9.12 25.01
CA SER A 302 15.51 7.75 24.72
C SER A 302 14.04 7.66 24.30
N ALA A 303 13.17 8.48 24.89
CA ALA A 303 11.76 8.54 24.50
C ALA A 303 11.62 9.08 23.07
N LEU A 304 12.32 10.17 22.73
CA LEU A 304 12.30 10.75 21.40
C LEU A 304 12.94 9.85 20.34
N ASP A 305 13.99 9.09 20.67
CA ASP A 305 14.60 8.12 19.76
C ASP A 305 13.59 7.02 19.36
N THR A 306 12.82 6.53 20.33
CA THR A 306 11.75 5.55 20.09
C THR A 306 10.64 6.17 19.21
N GLU A 307 10.25 7.39 19.52
CA GLU A 307 9.16 8.09 18.84
C GLU A 307 9.52 8.53 17.43
N ARG A 308 10.80 8.79 17.13
CA ARG A 308 11.27 9.07 15.77
C ARG A 308 11.04 7.91 14.83
N VAL A 309 11.25 6.67 15.31
CA VAL A 309 11.00 5.47 14.50
C VAL A 309 9.51 5.35 14.19
N ILE A 310 8.66 5.51 15.21
CA ILE A 310 7.20 5.46 15.07
C ILE A 310 6.70 6.57 14.15
N GLU A 311 7.15 7.82 14.35
CA GLU A 311 6.78 8.96 13.50
C GLU A 311 7.16 8.69 12.04
N ARG A 312 8.37 8.19 11.79
CA ARG A 312 8.84 7.87 10.43
C ARG A 312 7.95 6.83 9.77
N GLU A 313 7.69 5.72 10.46
CA GLU A 313 6.88 4.62 9.93
C GLU A 313 5.45 5.08 9.62
N VAL A 314 4.80 5.75 10.58
CA VAL A 314 3.41 6.21 10.40
C VAL A 314 3.33 7.26 9.30
N ARG A 315 4.26 8.22 9.23
CA ARG A 315 4.27 9.25 8.17
C ARG A 315 4.60 8.70 6.79
N ASN A 316 5.40 7.64 6.69
CA ASN A 316 5.61 6.94 5.43
C ASN A 316 4.39 6.10 5.03
N ALA A 317 3.62 5.57 5.99
CA ALA A 317 2.33 4.93 5.73
C ALA A 317 1.22 5.94 5.35
N GLU A 318 1.29 7.17 5.86
CA GLU A 318 0.42 8.29 5.45
C GLU A 318 0.57 8.64 3.97
N ALA A 319 1.74 8.41 3.37
CA ALA A 319 2.01 8.67 1.96
C ALA A 319 2.88 7.54 1.37
N PRO A 320 2.25 6.41 0.97
CA PRO A 320 2.97 5.25 0.43
C PRO A 320 3.82 5.57 -0.80
N THR A 321 4.78 4.71 -1.11
CA THR A 321 5.63 4.88 -2.30
C THR A 321 4.84 4.67 -3.58
N THR A 322 5.25 5.33 -4.68
CA THR A 322 4.65 5.13 -6.00
C THR A 322 4.70 3.66 -6.43
N GLU A 323 5.80 2.97 -6.15
CA GLU A 323 5.96 1.54 -6.44
C GLU A 323 4.87 0.69 -5.76
N PHE A 324 4.66 0.89 -4.45
CA PHE A 324 3.63 0.19 -3.69
C PHE A 324 2.23 0.45 -4.26
N LEU A 325 1.96 1.70 -4.66
CA LEU A 325 0.66 2.12 -5.19
C LEU A 325 0.39 1.57 -6.61
N VAL A 326 1.41 1.51 -7.45
CA VAL A 326 1.29 0.90 -8.79
C VAL A 326 1.07 -0.60 -8.65
N GLN A 327 1.85 -1.29 -7.81
CA GLN A 327 1.69 -2.73 -7.57
C GLN A 327 0.29 -3.07 -7.02
N ASN A 328 -0.22 -2.26 -6.08
CA ASN A 328 -1.59 -2.43 -5.60
C ASN A 328 -2.63 -2.17 -6.69
N ALA A 329 -2.43 -1.18 -7.54
CA ALA A 329 -3.36 -0.92 -8.65
C ALA A 329 -3.39 -2.07 -9.67
N GLU A 330 -2.21 -2.65 -9.97
CA GLU A 330 -2.09 -3.79 -10.88
C GLU A 330 -2.74 -5.07 -10.34
N THR A 331 -2.79 -5.23 -9.01
CA THR A 331 -3.34 -6.43 -8.34
C THR A 331 -4.74 -6.20 -7.75
N LEU A 332 -5.38 -5.07 -8.07
CA LEU A 332 -6.62 -4.59 -7.43
C LEU A 332 -6.58 -4.69 -5.89
N GLY A 333 -5.41 -4.41 -5.33
CA GLY A 333 -5.13 -4.43 -3.91
C GLY A 333 -5.93 -3.39 -3.12
N PRO A 334 -5.92 -3.48 -1.79
CA PRO A 334 -6.76 -2.66 -0.91
C PRO A 334 -6.45 -1.16 -0.97
N ALA A 335 -5.26 -0.76 -1.46
CA ALA A 335 -4.92 0.65 -1.61
C ALA A 335 -5.59 1.31 -2.83
N LEU A 336 -6.03 0.53 -3.82
CA LEU A 336 -6.64 1.04 -5.04
C LEU A 336 -7.92 1.83 -4.72
N TRP A 337 -7.94 3.10 -5.14
CA TRP A 337 -9.06 4.04 -4.93
C TRP A 337 -9.50 4.18 -3.47
N SER A 338 -8.59 3.93 -2.54
CA SER A 338 -8.87 3.93 -1.10
C SER A 338 -9.07 5.34 -0.51
N ARG A 339 -8.57 6.40 -1.17
CA ARG A 339 -8.70 7.78 -0.70
C ARG A 339 -10.02 8.38 -1.16
N ARG A 340 -10.62 9.21 -0.29
CA ARG A 340 -11.92 9.84 -0.52
C ARG A 340 -11.91 11.33 -0.20
N PRO A 341 -12.84 12.14 -0.74
CA PRO A 341 -12.89 13.58 -0.48
C PRO A 341 -12.94 13.99 1.01
N GLU A 342 -13.53 13.15 1.86
CA GLU A 342 -13.61 13.35 3.31
C GLU A 342 -12.29 13.13 4.06
N HIS A 343 -11.31 12.51 3.42
CA HIS A 343 -10.01 12.21 4.01
C HIS A 343 -9.14 13.46 4.10
N TRP A 344 -8.38 13.59 5.19
CA TRP A 344 -7.48 14.75 5.39
C TRP A 344 -6.35 14.79 4.36
N SER A 345 -6.03 13.63 3.80
CA SER A 345 -4.99 13.40 2.81
C SER A 345 -5.46 13.54 1.36
N PHE A 346 -6.74 13.89 1.13
CA PHE A 346 -7.29 13.95 -0.21
C PHE A 346 -6.51 14.94 -1.09
N LEU A 347 -6.08 14.46 -2.26
CA LEU A 347 -5.20 15.16 -3.20
C LEU A 347 -3.81 15.53 -2.64
N ASN A 348 -3.31 14.74 -1.70
CA ASN A 348 -1.90 14.74 -1.35
C ASN A 348 -1.09 13.89 -2.33
N VAL A 349 0.11 14.35 -2.65
CA VAL A 349 1.05 13.68 -3.56
C VAL A 349 2.41 13.56 -2.88
N ARG A 350 3.01 12.37 -2.91
CA ARG A 350 4.39 12.15 -2.47
C ARG A 350 5.36 12.60 -3.55
N LEU A 351 6.24 13.55 -3.22
CA LEU A 351 7.28 14.05 -4.11
C LEU A 351 8.59 13.26 -3.99
N GLY A 352 8.80 12.59 -2.86
CA GLY A 352 10.00 11.82 -2.61
C GLY A 352 10.18 11.47 -1.14
N THR A 353 11.42 11.19 -0.76
CA THR A 353 11.84 10.96 0.62
C THR A 353 12.89 11.99 0.97
N GLY A 354 12.83 12.57 2.16
CA GLY A 354 13.85 13.49 2.64
C GLY A 354 13.63 13.92 4.08
N THR A 355 14.21 15.07 4.41
CA THR A 355 14.18 15.62 5.76
C THR A 355 12.98 16.54 5.94
N VAL A 356 12.17 16.28 6.97
CA VAL A 356 11.00 17.08 7.33
C VAL A 356 11.07 17.51 8.79
N THR A 357 10.32 18.54 9.18
CA THR A 357 10.16 18.88 10.60
C THR A 357 9.35 17.78 11.30
N SER A 358 9.82 17.37 12.49
CA SER A 358 9.09 16.45 13.37
C SER A 358 7.78 17.09 13.82
N ARG A 359 6.72 16.29 13.93
CA ARG A 359 5.46 16.71 14.53
C ARG A 359 5.52 16.71 16.06
N ASN A 360 6.54 16.09 16.65
CA ASN A 360 6.77 16.14 18.08
C ASN A 360 7.37 17.49 18.48
N VAL A 361 6.86 18.06 19.57
CA VAL A 361 7.28 19.38 20.05
C VAL A 361 7.83 19.27 21.46
N ILE A 362 9.04 19.78 21.67
CA ILE A 362 9.63 19.88 23.01
C ILE A 362 9.33 21.29 23.54
N LYS A 363 8.40 21.38 24.48
CA LYS A 363 8.01 22.64 25.14
C LYS A 363 9.02 22.98 26.23
N SER A 364 9.63 24.15 26.11
CA SER A 364 10.52 24.71 27.14
C SER A 364 9.73 25.56 28.13
N THR A 365 9.92 25.33 29.43
CA THR A 365 9.09 25.93 30.49
C THR A 365 9.59 27.30 30.95
N GLU A 366 10.88 27.65 30.82
CA GLU A 366 11.42 28.97 31.20
C GLU A 366 12.70 29.31 30.42
N LYS A 367 12.90 30.58 30.02
CA LYS A 367 14.12 31.07 29.32
C LYS A 367 15.11 31.85 30.21
N PHE A 368 14.81 32.05 31.50
CA PHE A 368 15.53 33.01 32.35
C PHE A 368 16.13 32.36 33.61
N GLY A 369 17.44 32.58 33.80
CA GLY A 369 18.16 32.25 35.05
C GLY A 369 18.80 30.87 35.13
N GLY A 370 18.80 30.08 34.05
CA GLY A 370 19.54 28.80 33.98
C GLY A 370 21.04 29.00 33.74
N LEU A 371 21.84 28.05 34.22
CA LEU A 371 23.26 27.93 33.89
C LEU A 371 23.45 27.74 32.37
N GLU A 372 24.28 28.58 31.76
CA GLU A 372 24.48 28.65 30.30
C GLU A 372 24.90 27.30 29.70
N GLU A 373 25.81 26.57 30.35
CA GLU A 373 26.29 25.27 29.87
C GLU A 373 25.16 24.22 29.71
N PHE A 374 24.18 24.24 30.60
CA PHE A 374 23.06 23.28 30.57
C PHE A 374 21.94 23.75 29.65
N GLN A 375 21.80 25.06 29.45
CA GLN A 375 20.91 25.62 28.45
C GLN A 375 21.37 25.25 27.04
N ILE A 376 22.67 25.40 26.74
CA ILE A 376 23.26 24.99 25.46
C ILE A 376 23.04 23.50 25.21
N LEU A 377 23.30 22.65 26.22
CA LEU A 377 23.08 21.20 26.11
C LEU A 377 21.62 20.84 25.80
N LEU A 378 20.66 21.55 26.40
CA LEU A 378 19.24 21.36 26.11
C LEU A 378 18.90 21.80 24.69
N ASP A 379 19.38 22.97 24.26
CA ASP A 379 19.11 23.54 22.95
C ASP A 379 19.69 22.68 21.82
N GLU A 380 20.91 22.16 21.99
CA GLU A 380 21.51 21.19 21.06
C GLU A 380 20.64 19.93 20.92
N LYS A 381 20.12 19.42 22.04
CA LYS A 381 19.24 18.24 22.03
C LYS A 381 17.91 18.55 21.34
N VAL A 382 17.31 19.71 21.61
CA VAL A 382 16.06 20.15 20.96
C VAL A 382 16.24 20.31 19.45
N GLU A 383 17.31 20.98 19.01
CA GLU A 383 17.57 21.16 17.58
C GLU A 383 17.86 19.81 16.91
N HIS A 384 18.56 18.89 17.58
CA HIS A 384 18.79 17.54 17.07
C HIS A 384 17.48 16.78 16.76
N TYR A 385 16.43 16.93 17.58
CA TYR A 385 15.14 16.23 17.39
C TYR A 385 14.10 17.01 16.57
N LYS A 386 14.43 18.22 16.12
CA LYS A 386 13.50 19.09 15.37
C LYS A 386 13.18 18.57 13.98
N THR A 387 14.12 17.88 13.34
CA THR A 387 13.96 17.31 12.00
C THR A 387 13.93 15.80 12.05
N LEU A 388 13.41 15.18 11.00
CA LEU A 388 13.38 13.73 10.83
C LEU A 388 13.73 13.41 9.38
N ASP A 389 14.74 12.57 9.22
CA ASP A 389 15.17 12.07 7.91
C ASP A 389 14.38 10.83 7.50
N ASP A 390 14.46 10.50 6.21
CA ASP A 390 13.82 9.33 5.59
C ASP A 390 12.29 9.31 5.69
N VAL A 391 11.67 10.50 5.56
CA VAL A 391 10.21 10.66 5.60
C VAL A 391 9.69 11.12 4.25
N ALA A 392 8.49 10.67 3.89
CA ALA A 392 7.77 11.12 2.71
C ALA A 392 7.60 12.65 2.71
N ILE A 393 8.11 13.30 1.67
CA ILE A 393 7.82 14.71 1.37
C ILE A 393 6.51 14.72 0.59
N VAL A 394 5.53 15.45 1.10
CA VAL A 394 4.16 15.46 0.58
C VAL A 394 3.74 16.88 0.28
N GLU A 395 3.16 17.09 -0.90
CA GLU A 395 2.52 18.33 -1.29
C GLU A 395 1.01 18.16 -1.38
N ARG A 396 0.25 19.22 -1.11
CA ARG A 396 -1.21 19.20 -1.13
C ARG A 396 -1.72 20.03 -2.30
N LEU A 397 -2.18 19.37 -3.36
CA LEU A 397 -2.57 20.03 -4.61
C LEU A 397 -3.63 21.14 -4.44
N PRO A 398 -4.67 20.97 -3.60
CA PRO A 398 -5.66 22.04 -3.35
C PRO A 398 -5.05 23.32 -2.77
N SER A 399 -3.99 23.20 -1.97
CA SER A 399 -3.33 24.34 -1.33
C SER A 399 -2.22 24.93 -2.22
N ALA A 400 -1.52 24.09 -2.98
CA ALA A 400 -0.45 24.51 -3.88
C ALA A 400 -0.96 25.28 -5.11
N GLY A 401 -2.16 24.96 -5.60
CA GLY A 401 -2.75 25.54 -6.81
C GLY A 401 -2.14 25.00 -8.11
N CYS A 402 -0.81 24.94 -8.20
CA CYS A 402 -0.09 24.31 -9.31
C CYS A 402 1.20 23.62 -8.85
N LEU A 403 1.55 22.52 -9.50
CA LEU A 403 2.83 21.82 -9.33
C LEU A 403 3.60 21.86 -10.66
N GLY A 404 4.75 22.53 -10.67
CA GLY A 404 5.65 22.58 -11.82
C GLY A 404 6.82 21.60 -11.66
N ILE A 405 7.11 20.81 -12.70
CA ILE A 405 8.25 19.90 -12.74
C ILE A 405 9.19 20.38 -13.84
N SER A 406 10.43 20.68 -13.49
CA SER A 406 11.46 21.19 -14.40
C SER A 406 12.76 20.42 -14.23
N GLY A 407 13.46 20.18 -15.33
CA GLY A 407 14.74 19.48 -15.35
C GLY A 407 14.95 18.77 -16.67
N ASP A 408 15.93 17.85 -16.69
CA ASP A 408 16.17 17.02 -17.87
C ASP A 408 14.92 16.22 -18.26
N PRO A 409 14.62 16.06 -19.57
CA PRO A 409 13.36 15.44 -20.02
C PRO A 409 13.10 14.05 -19.44
N GLY A 410 14.14 13.21 -19.27
CA GLY A 410 14.00 11.87 -18.71
C GLY A 410 13.49 11.88 -17.26
N PRO A 411 14.28 12.42 -16.30
CA PRO A 411 13.86 12.54 -14.90
C PRO A 411 12.57 13.35 -14.70
N ALA A 412 12.38 14.45 -15.44
CA ALA A 412 11.18 15.28 -15.32
C ALA A 412 9.92 14.50 -15.75
N THR A 413 9.99 13.78 -16.87
CA THR A 413 8.88 12.93 -17.34
C THR A 413 8.62 11.78 -16.37
N ALA A 414 9.67 11.16 -15.82
CA ALA A 414 9.53 10.11 -14.82
C ALA A 414 8.84 10.62 -13.54
N ALA A 415 9.21 11.81 -13.06
CA ALA A 415 8.58 12.45 -11.91
C ALA A 415 7.10 12.79 -12.19
N ALA A 416 6.79 13.34 -13.37
CA ALA A 416 5.41 13.63 -13.77
C ALA A 416 4.57 12.34 -13.83
N ASN A 417 5.10 11.29 -14.44
CA ASN A 417 4.45 9.99 -14.50
C ASN A 417 4.24 9.38 -13.12
N ALA A 418 5.20 9.54 -12.20
CA ALA A 418 5.06 9.06 -10.82
C ALA A 418 3.93 9.79 -10.08
N VAL A 419 3.78 11.10 -10.27
CA VAL A 419 2.67 11.87 -9.69
C VAL A 419 1.33 11.40 -10.28
N ILE A 420 1.24 11.26 -11.60
CA ILE A 420 0.03 10.79 -12.28
C ILE A 420 -0.35 9.38 -11.82
N ALA A 421 0.63 8.47 -11.72
CA ALA A 421 0.41 7.10 -11.25
C ALA A 421 -0.13 7.06 -9.82
N GLN A 422 0.45 7.86 -8.91
CA GLN A 422 -0.07 7.98 -7.54
C GLN A 422 -1.54 8.42 -7.53
N ILE A 423 -1.90 9.44 -8.32
CA ILE A 423 -3.28 9.95 -8.40
C ILE A 423 -4.22 8.88 -8.97
N ALA A 424 -3.84 8.24 -10.07
CA ALA A 424 -4.64 7.21 -10.73
C ALA A 424 -4.86 5.96 -9.83
N SER A 425 -3.86 5.60 -9.02
CA SER A 425 -3.95 4.49 -8.06
C SER A 425 -4.78 4.82 -6.83
N LEU A 426 -4.70 6.04 -6.29
CA LEU A 426 -5.31 6.39 -5.00
C LEU A 426 -6.75 6.89 -5.10
N TYR A 427 -7.14 7.50 -6.23
CA TYR A 427 -8.42 8.18 -6.36
C TYR A 427 -9.27 7.57 -7.46
N SER A 428 -10.57 7.44 -7.19
CA SER A 428 -11.49 6.90 -8.18
C SER A 428 -11.72 7.88 -9.33
N PRO A 429 -11.92 7.38 -10.57
CA PRO A 429 -12.33 8.23 -11.71
C PRO A 429 -13.64 8.98 -11.49
N ALA A 430 -14.48 8.57 -10.53
CA ALA A 430 -15.69 9.27 -10.15
C ALA A 430 -15.43 10.54 -9.31
N GLU A 431 -14.25 10.67 -8.71
CA GLU A 431 -13.88 11.76 -7.80
C GLU A 431 -12.80 12.66 -8.39
N VAL A 432 -11.84 12.07 -9.11
CA VAL A 432 -10.72 12.80 -9.69
C VAL A 432 -10.60 12.46 -11.17
N ALA A 433 -10.72 13.49 -12.02
CA ALA A 433 -10.50 13.38 -13.45
C ALA A 433 -9.05 13.78 -13.78
N ILE A 434 -8.34 12.91 -14.50
CA ILE A 434 -7.01 13.22 -15.05
C ILE A 434 -7.19 13.57 -16.53
N ALA A 435 -6.75 14.77 -16.89
CA ALA A 435 -6.71 15.24 -18.27
C ALA A 435 -5.29 15.64 -18.63
N ALA A 436 -4.91 15.44 -19.89
CA ALA A 436 -3.60 15.80 -20.41
C ALA A 436 -3.75 16.58 -21.71
N ILE A 437 -2.96 17.64 -21.84
CA ILE A 437 -2.74 18.35 -23.09
C ILE A 437 -1.29 18.07 -23.48
N VAL A 438 -1.10 17.28 -24.53
CA VAL A 438 0.21 16.84 -24.99
C VAL A 438 0.47 17.35 -26.40
N SER A 439 1.71 17.70 -26.69
CA SER A 439 2.12 17.98 -28.07
C SER A 439 2.09 16.68 -28.88
N PRO A 440 1.65 16.69 -30.15
CA PRO A 440 1.49 15.49 -30.98
C PRO A 440 2.82 14.92 -31.51
N HIS A 441 3.87 14.88 -30.68
CA HIS A 441 5.20 14.44 -31.10
C HIS A 441 5.36 12.93 -31.16
#